data_AF-A0A453AAA9-F1
#
_entry.id   AF-A0A453AAA9-F1
#
_cell.length_a   1.000
_cell.length_b   1.000
_cell.length_c   1.000
_cell.angle_alpha   90.00
_cell.angle_beta   90.00
_cell.angle_gamma   90.00
#
_symmetry.space_group_name_H-M   'P 1'
#
loop_
_entity.id
_entity.type
_entity.pdbx_description
1 polymer ?
#
loop_
_entity_poly.entity_id
_entity_poly.type
_entity_poly.pdbx_seq_one_letter_code
_entity_poly.pdbx_strand_id
1 'polypeptide(L)'
;MANPARVGAYSILLPSAPHQAVRLPAAAPPSVSKCELQMHHHGRNKPPRVSLACSASNLPCTEPAYVLKAMLAEETIGPRSDVERDARIRKHLKNPELSPSAYDTAWVAMVPLPDSDPQAPCFPQCVEWILQNQHSSGSWGINEFGLLANKDIMLSTLACIIALHKWNVGSDHIRRGLEFIGSNFSTVMDDQIVSPVGFNLIFPGMLNHAFGMRLIIPVTEADINGILHLREMELTRLSEEKSCGKDAYLAYVAEEGLVNLLDYNQVMKFQRKNGSLFNSPAATAAALVHYYDNKALQYLDSIVSIFGGAVPTAYPQNIYYQLSMVDMLEKIGISRHFSSDINSILDKAYM
;
A
#
# COMPACT_ATOMS: atom_id res chain seq x y z
N MET A 1 45.82 -52.40 -8.11
CA MET A 1 45.27 -52.00 -9.43
C MET A 1 43.76 -52.11 -9.30
N ALA A 2 42.91 -51.09 -9.28
CA ALA A 2 42.97 -49.74 -9.84
C ALA A 2 42.48 -48.67 -8.83
N ASN A 3 42.66 -47.41 -9.22
CA ASN A 3 42.68 -46.17 -8.44
C ASN A 3 41.29 -45.50 -8.35
N PRO A 4 40.91 -44.77 -7.27
CA PRO A 4 39.72 -43.93 -7.22
C PRO A 4 40.04 -42.45 -7.53
N ALA A 5 39.16 -41.78 -8.28
CA ALA A 5 39.20 -40.34 -8.55
C ALA A 5 37.82 -39.88 -9.03
N ARG A 6 37.34 -38.64 -8.87
CA ARG A 6 37.54 -37.51 -7.96
C ARG A 6 36.34 -36.58 -8.23
N VAL A 7 35.92 -35.83 -7.23
CA VAL A 7 34.84 -34.82 -7.26
C VAL A 7 35.11 -33.72 -8.30
N GLY A 8 34.05 -33.19 -8.93
CA GLY A 8 34.08 -31.95 -9.72
C GLY A 8 32.70 -31.30 -9.82
N ALA A 9 32.48 -30.27 -9.01
CA ALA A 9 31.34 -29.37 -9.09
C ALA A 9 31.46 -28.45 -10.32
N TYR A 10 30.37 -28.25 -11.06
CA TYR A 10 30.33 -27.31 -12.17
C TYR A 10 29.95 -25.92 -11.68
N SER A 11 30.93 -25.04 -11.54
CA SER A 11 30.74 -23.59 -11.53
C SER A 11 30.72 -23.09 -12.97
N ILE A 12 29.59 -22.52 -13.42
CA ILE A 12 29.50 -21.83 -14.71
C ILE A 12 29.78 -20.34 -14.46
N LEU A 13 30.98 -19.92 -14.85
CA LEU A 13 31.40 -18.53 -14.98
C LEU A 13 30.71 -17.91 -16.21
N LEU A 14 29.96 -16.82 -16.02
CA LEU A 14 29.46 -15.97 -17.11
C LEU A 14 30.61 -15.06 -17.61
N PRO A 15 30.78 -14.89 -18.94
CA PRO A 15 31.79 -14.01 -19.50
C PRO A 15 31.36 -12.54 -19.43
N SER A 16 32.26 -11.69 -18.93
CA SER A 16 32.21 -10.24 -18.99
C SER A 16 32.42 -9.73 -20.43
N ALA A 17 31.52 -8.85 -20.90
CA ALA A 17 31.63 -8.15 -22.19
C ALA A 17 31.56 -6.61 -21.98
N PRO A 18 32.08 -5.81 -22.94
CA PRO A 18 32.91 -4.64 -22.63
C PRO A 18 32.16 -3.30 -22.54
N HIS A 19 32.78 -2.36 -21.83
CA HIS A 19 32.44 -0.95 -21.81
C HIS A 19 32.52 -0.33 -23.22
N GLN A 20 31.41 0.17 -23.73
CA GLN A 20 31.39 1.19 -24.78
C GLN A 20 30.69 2.45 -24.24
N ALA A 21 31.48 3.52 -24.12
CA ALA A 21 31.03 4.84 -23.76
C ALA A 21 30.25 5.47 -24.92
N VAL A 22 28.95 5.71 -24.73
CA VAL A 22 28.14 6.53 -25.62
C VAL A 22 28.30 7.99 -25.19
N ARG A 23 28.93 8.81 -26.03
CA ARG A 23 28.97 10.28 -25.89
C ARG A 23 27.59 10.86 -26.19
N LEU A 24 26.97 11.50 -25.20
CA LEU A 24 25.79 12.35 -25.39
C LEU A 24 26.20 13.73 -25.94
N PRO A 25 25.48 14.31 -26.91
CA PRO A 25 25.71 15.69 -27.34
C PRO A 25 25.15 16.70 -26.33
N ALA A 26 25.82 17.84 -26.25
CA ALA A 26 25.62 18.90 -25.27
C ALA A 26 24.22 19.55 -25.32
N ALA A 27 23.71 19.89 -24.14
CA ALA A 27 22.43 20.55 -23.90
C ALA A 27 22.38 21.98 -24.48
N ALA A 28 21.25 22.34 -25.09
CA ALA A 28 20.83 23.71 -25.34
C ALA A 28 19.97 24.21 -24.15
N PRO A 29 19.98 25.53 -23.83
CA PRO A 29 19.40 26.04 -22.59
C PRO A 29 17.86 26.05 -22.62
N PRO A 30 17.18 25.93 -21.46
CA PRO A 30 15.72 25.92 -21.42
C PRO A 30 15.16 27.33 -21.61
N SER A 31 14.29 27.50 -22.60
CA SER A 31 13.44 28.68 -22.74
C SER A 31 12.33 28.63 -21.67
N VAL A 32 12.31 29.66 -20.83
CA VAL A 32 11.30 29.86 -19.79
C VAL A 32 9.98 30.27 -20.47
N SER A 33 8.99 29.36 -20.52
CA SER A 33 7.61 29.74 -20.83
C SER A 33 6.88 30.02 -19.51
N LYS A 34 6.75 31.31 -19.18
CA LYS A 34 5.80 31.79 -18.17
C LYS A 34 4.40 31.70 -18.76
N CYS A 35 3.56 30.82 -18.23
CA CYS A 35 2.12 30.85 -18.50
C CYS A 35 1.50 31.87 -17.54
N GLU A 36 1.43 33.14 -17.96
CA GLU A 36 0.66 34.18 -17.28
C GLU A 36 -0.82 34.01 -17.61
N LEU A 37 -1.62 33.61 -16.62
CA LEU A 37 -3.09 33.64 -16.71
C LEU A 37 -3.55 35.11 -16.64
N GLN A 38 -3.81 35.71 -17.81
CA GLN A 38 -4.52 36.98 -17.92
C GLN A 38 -5.99 36.79 -17.54
N MET A 39 -6.39 37.37 -16.40
CA MET A 39 -7.77 37.47 -15.95
C MET A 39 -8.49 38.61 -16.67
N HIS A 40 -9.28 38.29 -17.69
CA HIS A 40 -10.28 39.23 -18.22
C HIS A 40 -11.60 39.11 -17.44
N HIS A 41 -11.92 40.13 -16.65
CA HIS A 41 -13.22 40.29 -16.01
C HIS A 41 -14.25 40.80 -17.03
N HIS A 42 -15.26 39.98 -17.35
CA HIS A 42 -16.53 40.47 -17.89
C HIS A 42 -17.73 39.69 -17.29
N GLY A 43 -18.60 40.43 -16.60
CA GLY A 43 -20.06 40.35 -16.70
C GLY A 43 -20.79 39.05 -16.32
N ARG A 44 -21.46 39.10 -15.16
CA ARG A 44 -22.65 38.32 -14.72
C ARG A 44 -23.19 37.28 -15.71
N ASN A 45 -22.97 36.00 -15.42
CA ASN A 45 -23.93 34.91 -15.61
C ASN A 45 -23.57 33.73 -14.69
N LYS A 46 -24.59 33.03 -14.15
CA LYS A 46 -24.47 31.95 -13.15
C LYS A 46 -23.42 30.89 -13.57
N PRO A 47 -22.63 30.34 -12.63
CA PRO A 47 -21.67 29.30 -12.98
C PRO A 47 -22.41 28.03 -13.45
N PRO A 48 -21.90 27.34 -14.48
CA PRO A 48 -22.46 26.07 -14.91
C PRO A 48 -22.29 25.03 -13.80
N ARG A 49 -23.30 24.17 -13.60
CA ARG A 49 -23.17 22.94 -12.81
C ARG A 49 -22.15 22.04 -13.51
N VAL A 50 -20.89 22.14 -13.09
CA VAL A 50 -19.88 21.14 -13.45
C VAL A 50 -20.10 19.96 -12.52
N SER A 51 -20.73 18.92 -13.03
CA SER A 51 -20.65 17.60 -12.42
C SER A 51 -19.19 17.14 -12.52
N LEU A 52 -18.43 17.32 -11.44
CA LEU A 52 -17.20 16.56 -11.24
C LEU A 52 -17.61 15.10 -11.01
N ALA A 53 -17.82 14.36 -12.10
CA ALA A 53 -17.64 12.92 -12.09
C ALA A 53 -16.12 12.69 -12.05
N CYS A 54 -15.54 12.87 -10.86
CA CYS A 54 -14.20 12.38 -10.60
C CYS A 54 -14.34 10.86 -10.46
N SER A 55 -13.85 10.11 -11.45
CA SER A 55 -13.81 8.64 -11.45
C SER A 55 -12.89 8.03 -10.37
N ALA A 56 -12.62 8.77 -9.28
CA ALA A 56 -11.94 8.31 -8.08
C ALA A 56 -12.88 7.54 -7.13
N SER A 57 -14.09 7.20 -7.58
CA SER A 57 -15.15 6.57 -6.78
C SER A 57 -14.99 5.08 -6.51
N ASN A 58 -13.87 4.46 -6.90
CA ASN A 58 -13.59 3.05 -6.61
C ASN A 58 -12.33 2.90 -5.74
N LEU A 59 -12.29 3.59 -4.59
CA LEU A 59 -11.50 3.12 -3.44
C LEU A 59 -12.35 2.07 -2.72
N PRO A 60 -12.05 0.76 -2.82
CA PRO A 60 -12.73 -0.24 -2.02
C PRO A 60 -12.13 -0.20 -0.62
N CYS A 61 -12.47 0.80 0.18
CA CYS A 61 -12.38 0.66 1.63
C CYS A 61 -13.72 0.09 2.10
N THR A 62 -13.82 -1.24 2.12
CA THR A 62 -14.98 -1.98 2.65
C THR A 62 -15.12 -1.84 4.17
N GLU A 63 -14.11 -1.30 4.86
CA GLU A 63 -14.07 -1.16 6.32
C GLU A 63 -15.33 -0.53 6.93
N PRO A 64 -15.82 0.67 6.51
CA PRO A 64 -16.92 1.33 7.23
C PRO A 64 -18.24 0.57 7.08
N ALA A 65 -18.47 -0.02 5.90
CA ALA A 65 -19.66 -0.79 5.62
C ALA A 65 -19.65 -2.14 6.35
N TYR A 66 -18.48 -2.76 6.49
CA TYR A 66 -18.32 -4.00 7.24
C TYR A 66 -18.47 -3.78 8.75
N VAL A 67 -17.73 -2.83 9.32
CA VAL A 67 -17.77 -2.49 10.75
C VAL A 67 -19.21 -2.20 11.19
N LEU A 68 -19.96 -1.44 10.38
CA LEU A 68 -21.36 -1.18 10.66
C LEU A 68 -22.22 -2.45 10.53
N LYS A 69 -22.03 -3.29 9.51
CA LYS A 69 -22.77 -4.56 9.36
C LYS A 69 -22.51 -5.53 10.52
N ALA A 70 -21.27 -5.64 10.99
CA ALA A 70 -20.91 -6.46 12.15
C ALA A 70 -21.60 -5.95 13.43
N MET A 71 -21.62 -4.63 13.64
CA MET A 71 -22.33 -4.01 14.77
C MET A 71 -23.85 -4.20 14.74
N LEU A 72 -24.41 -4.35 13.54
CA LEU A 72 -25.83 -4.66 13.33
C LEU A 72 -26.12 -6.16 13.48
N ALA A 73 -25.13 -7.03 13.28
CA ALA A 73 -25.30 -8.50 13.34
C ALA A 73 -25.14 -9.07 14.76
N GLU A 74 -24.43 -8.38 15.66
CA GLU A 74 -24.35 -8.72 17.09
C GLU A 74 -25.67 -8.38 17.83
N GLU A 75 -26.77 -9.05 17.47
CA GLU A 75 -28.08 -8.88 18.12
C GLU A 75 -28.31 -9.94 19.21
N THR A 76 -28.39 -9.48 20.46
CA THR A 76 -29.25 -10.10 21.48
C THR A 76 -30.52 -9.28 21.61
N ILE A 77 -31.69 -9.91 21.43
CA ILE A 77 -33.00 -9.28 21.33
C ILE A 77 -33.42 -8.63 22.67
N GLY A 78 -33.57 -7.29 22.71
CA GLY A 78 -34.17 -6.54 23.83
C GLY A 78 -33.89 -5.01 23.81
N PRO A 79 -34.73 -4.14 24.41
CA PRO A 79 -34.60 -2.67 24.32
C PRO A 79 -33.31 -2.06 24.92
N ARG A 80 -32.58 -2.85 25.72
CA ARG A 80 -31.27 -2.48 26.26
C ARG A 80 -30.15 -2.57 25.19
N SER A 81 -30.34 -3.41 24.16
CA SER A 81 -29.36 -3.62 23.10
C SER A 81 -29.33 -2.47 22.09
N ASP A 82 -30.44 -1.75 21.88
CA ASP A 82 -30.49 -0.59 20.97
C ASP A 82 -29.68 0.61 21.46
N VAL A 83 -29.72 0.89 22.76
CA VAL A 83 -28.94 1.97 23.38
C VAL A 83 -27.44 1.66 23.29
N GLU A 84 -27.06 0.40 23.53
CA GLU A 84 -25.68 -0.06 23.42
C GLU A 84 -25.17 -0.03 21.97
N ARG A 85 -26.01 -0.45 21.00
CA ARG A 85 -25.73 -0.36 19.57
C ARG A 85 -25.52 1.09 19.13
N ASP A 86 -26.42 1.99 19.50
CA ASP A 86 -26.31 3.41 19.16
C ASP A 86 -25.05 4.04 19.80
N ALA A 87 -24.71 3.67 21.03
CA ALA A 87 -23.48 4.10 21.67
C ALA A 87 -22.22 3.61 20.93
N ARG A 88 -22.21 2.35 20.46
CA ARG A 88 -21.11 1.79 19.65
C ARG A 88 -20.94 2.52 18.32
N ILE A 89 -22.05 2.82 17.64
CA ILE A 89 -22.04 3.59 16.38
C ILE A 89 -21.52 5.01 16.61
N ARG A 90 -21.99 5.70 17.66
CA ARG A 90 -21.49 7.05 18.01
C ARG A 90 -20.01 7.05 18.36
N LYS A 91 -19.51 5.99 19.01
CA LYS A 91 -18.08 5.84 19.30
C LYS A 91 -17.28 5.82 17.99
N HIS A 92 -17.70 5.03 17.01
CA HIS A 92 -17.01 4.90 15.71
C HIS A 92 -17.12 6.14 14.83
N LEU A 93 -18.26 6.85 14.89
CA LEU A 93 -18.41 8.15 14.22
C LEU A 93 -17.45 9.20 14.78
N LYS A 94 -17.13 9.14 16.08
CA LYS A 94 -16.21 10.10 16.71
C LYS A 94 -14.74 9.70 16.53
N ASN A 95 -14.44 8.43 16.77
CA ASN A 95 -13.11 7.84 16.74
C ASN A 95 -13.17 6.53 15.94
N PRO A 96 -12.85 6.57 14.64
CA PRO A 96 -12.76 5.38 13.81
C PRO A 96 -11.76 4.38 14.39
N GLU A 97 -12.18 3.14 14.62
CA GLU A 97 -11.27 2.01 14.82
C GLU A 97 -10.85 1.54 13.42
N LEU A 98 -9.57 1.72 13.10
CA LEU A 98 -8.99 1.29 11.83
C LEU A 98 -8.37 -0.09 12.01
N SER A 99 -8.63 -1.01 11.08
CA SER A 99 -8.01 -2.33 11.12
C SER A 99 -6.54 -2.24 10.71
N PRO A 100 -5.70 -3.13 11.25
CA PRO A 100 -4.31 -3.20 10.84
C PRO A 100 -4.19 -3.70 9.39
N SER A 101 -3.31 -3.06 8.64
CA SER A 101 -2.88 -3.51 7.31
C SER A 101 -1.58 -4.30 7.44
N ALA A 102 -1.62 -5.59 7.12
CA ALA A 102 -0.42 -6.41 7.13
C ALA A 102 0.60 -5.95 6.08
N TYR A 103 0.13 -5.50 4.91
CA TYR A 103 0.96 -4.92 3.86
C TYR A 103 1.74 -3.69 4.36
N ASP A 104 1.03 -2.70 4.91
CA ASP A 104 1.66 -1.46 5.38
C ASP A 104 2.56 -1.72 6.59
N THR A 105 2.14 -2.60 7.50
CA THR A 105 2.96 -3.00 8.65
C THR A 105 4.27 -3.66 8.22
N ALA A 106 4.26 -4.48 7.16
CA ALA A 106 5.46 -5.06 6.59
C ALA A 106 6.41 -3.99 6.01
N TRP A 107 5.89 -2.97 5.32
CA TRP A 107 6.71 -1.86 4.84
C TRP A 107 7.34 -1.05 5.96
N VAL A 108 6.57 -0.73 7.01
CA VAL A 108 7.11 -0.04 8.19
C VAL A 108 8.16 -0.90 8.91
N ALA A 109 7.93 -2.21 9.00
CA ALA A 109 8.89 -3.15 9.59
C ALA A 109 10.22 -3.18 8.83
N MET A 110 10.25 -2.86 7.53
CA MET A 110 11.47 -2.85 6.72
C MET A 110 12.33 -1.58 6.89
N VAL A 111 11.87 -0.57 7.62
CA VAL A 111 12.64 0.67 7.85
C VAL A 111 13.84 0.37 8.76
N PRO A 112 15.09 0.57 8.30
CA PRO A 112 16.27 0.38 9.14
C PRO A 112 16.42 1.48 10.18
N LEU A 113 17.01 1.15 11.33
CA LEU A 113 17.32 2.12 12.37
C LEU A 113 18.33 3.16 11.82
N PRO A 114 17.98 4.46 11.77
CA PRO A 114 18.88 5.48 11.25
C PRO A 114 20.18 5.60 12.06
N ASP A 115 21.28 5.89 11.37
CA ASP A 115 22.59 6.33 11.89
C ASP A 115 23.31 5.39 12.88
N SER A 116 22.67 4.33 13.39
CA SER A 116 23.19 3.50 14.48
C SER A 116 23.45 2.06 14.04
N ASP A 117 22.45 1.39 13.46
CA ASP A 117 22.58 0.00 13.02
C ASP A 117 21.64 -0.30 11.83
N PRO A 118 22.15 -0.31 10.59
CA PRO A 118 21.37 -0.68 9.41
C PRO A 118 20.86 -2.13 9.42
N GLN A 119 21.36 -2.98 10.32
CA GLN A 119 20.92 -4.38 10.49
C GLN A 119 19.81 -4.53 11.54
N ALA A 120 19.38 -3.44 12.17
CA ALA A 120 18.26 -3.44 13.10
C ALA A 120 17.03 -2.71 12.52
N PRO A 121 15.81 -3.21 12.79
CA PRO A 121 14.59 -2.49 12.45
C PRO A 121 14.43 -1.23 13.31
N CYS A 122 14.01 -0.13 12.71
CA CYS A 122 13.61 1.09 13.43
C CYS A 122 12.34 0.84 14.27
N PHE A 123 11.48 -0.06 13.81
CA PHE A 123 10.19 -0.40 14.44
C PHE A 123 10.10 -1.91 14.73
N PRO A 124 10.84 -2.45 15.72
CA PRO A 124 10.83 -3.87 16.05
C PRO A 124 9.44 -4.42 16.40
N GLN A 125 8.56 -3.59 16.97
CA GLN A 125 7.16 -3.93 17.26
C GLN A 125 6.35 -4.32 16.01
N CYS A 126 6.68 -3.75 14.84
CA CYS A 126 6.05 -4.15 13.58
C CYS A 126 6.52 -5.54 13.12
N VAL A 127 7.80 -5.85 13.31
CA VAL A 127 8.34 -7.20 13.05
C VAL A 127 7.68 -8.23 13.96
N GLU A 128 7.55 -7.92 15.25
CA GLU A 128 6.89 -8.80 16.22
C GLU A 128 5.41 -9.03 15.88
N TRP A 129 4.69 -7.97 15.48
CA TRP A 129 3.31 -8.12 15.05
C TRP A 129 3.17 -9.07 13.85
N ILE A 130 4.06 -8.98 12.85
CA ILE A 130 4.05 -9.88 11.69
C ILE A 130 4.24 -11.33 12.13
N LEU A 131 5.19 -11.60 13.04
CA LEU A 131 5.43 -12.94 13.57
C LEU A 131 4.21 -13.52 14.30
N GLN A 132 3.45 -12.68 15.00
CA GLN A 132 2.31 -13.11 15.80
C GLN A 132 0.98 -13.25 15.01
N ASN A 133 0.90 -12.70 13.79
CA ASN A 133 -0.37 -12.55 13.06
C ASN A 133 -0.40 -13.27 11.69
N GLN A 134 0.41 -14.32 11.51
CA GLN A 134 0.27 -15.21 10.35
C GLN A 134 -0.93 -16.14 10.53
N HIS A 135 -1.76 -16.28 9.51
CA HIS A 135 -2.86 -17.25 9.50
C HIS A 135 -2.35 -18.68 9.42
N SER A 136 -3.17 -19.65 9.82
CA SER A 136 -2.84 -21.08 9.74
C SER A 136 -2.58 -21.57 8.30
N SER A 137 -3.13 -20.88 7.30
CA SER A 137 -2.85 -21.10 5.87
C SER A 137 -1.45 -20.68 5.43
N GLY A 138 -0.72 -19.93 6.26
CA GLY A 138 0.56 -19.32 5.90
C GLY A 138 0.45 -17.89 5.36
N SER A 139 -0.75 -17.35 5.17
CA SER A 139 -0.95 -16.00 4.63
C SER A 139 -1.00 -14.91 5.71
N TRP A 140 -0.89 -13.65 5.29
CA TRP A 140 -1.23 -12.46 6.06
C TRP A 140 -2.28 -11.61 5.34
N GLY A 141 -3.06 -10.84 6.09
CA GLY A 141 -4.14 -9.99 5.57
C GLY A 141 -5.49 -10.25 6.24
N ILE A 142 -6.48 -9.43 5.91
CA ILE A 142 -7.84 -9.58 6.41
C ILE A 142 -8.52 -10.70 5.62
N ASN A 143 -8.97 -11.75 6.33
CA ASN A 143 -9.56 -12.96 5.78
C ASN A 143 -10.98 -13.12 6.32
N GLU A 144 -11.96 -12.48 5.68
CA GLU A 144 -13.32 -12.37 6.23
C GLU A 144 -14.28 -13.52 5.87
N PHE A 145 -13.90 -14.50 5.04
CA PHE A 145 -14.82 -15.59 4.68
C PHE A 145 -14.19 -16.98 4.60
N GLY A 146 -12.98 -17.14 5.13
CA GLY A 146 -12.29 -18.43 5.12
C GLY A 146 -11.91 -18.88 3.71
N LEU A 147 -10.60 -18.83 3.44
CA LEU A 147 -9.89 -19.71 2.50
C LEU A 147 -9.81 -19.34 1.01
N LEU A 148 -10.35 -18.21 0.54
CA LEU A 148 -10.08 -17.77 -0.84
C LEU A 148 -8.94 -16.76 -0.87
N ALA A 149 -7.80 -17.17 -1.44
CA ALA A 149 -6.74 -16.24 -1.79
C ALA A 149 -7.29 -15.16 -2.73
N ASN A 150 -6.98 -13.91 -2.42
CA ASN A 150 -7.25 -12.77 -3.27
C ASN A 150 -5.97 -11.95 -3.43
N LYS A 151 -6.00 -10.93 -4.29
CA LYS A 151 -4.84 -10.12 -4.60
C LYS A 151 -4.31 -9.33 -3.38
N ASP A 152 -5.17 -8.89 -2.46
CA ASP A 152 -4.76 -8.24 -1.20
C ASP A 152 -3.97 -9.18 -0.27
N ILE A 153 -4.44 -10.42 -0.11
CA ILE A 153 -3.78 -11.44 0.71
C ILE A 153 -2.44 -11.84 0.08
N MET A 154 -2.39 -11.99 -1.25
CA MET A 154 -1.14 -12.26 -1.97
C MET A 154 -0.13 -11.12 -1.75
N LEU A 155 -0.57 -9.87 -1.91
CA LEU A 155 0.24 -8.67 -1.70
C LEU A 155 0.78 -8.58 -0.27
N SER A 156 -0.11 -8.71 0.72
CA SER A 156 0.23 -8.66 2.15
C SER A 156 1.19 -9.79 2.56
N THR A 157 0.95 -11.00 2.05
CA THR A 157 1.78 -12.17 2.35
C THR A 157 3.19 -12.00 1.80
N LEU A 158 3.33 -11.56 0.55
CA LEU A 158 4.64 -11.31 -0.05
C LEU A 158 5.40 -10.21 0.70
N ALA A 159 4.74 -9.11 1.06
CA ALA A 159 5.36 -8.04 1.84
C ALA A 159 5.86 -8.54 3.21
N CYS A 160 5.06 -9.32 3.93
CA CYS A 160 5.46 -9.90 5.22
C CYS A 160 6.66 -10.85 5.10
N ILE A 161 6.70 -11.70 4.06
CA ILE A 161 7.84 -12.59 3.79
C ILE A 161 9.12 -11.77 3.58
N ILE A 162 9.05 -10.72 2.75
CA ILE A 162 10.19 -9.85 2.46
C ILE A 162 10.69 -9.16 3.75
N ALA A 163 9.76 -8.65 4.58
CA ALA A 163 10.10 -8.00 5.83
C ALA A 163 10.81 -8.94 6.82
N LEU A 164 10.28 -10.16 7.01
CA LEU A 164 10.91 -11.17 7.88
C LEU A 164 12.27 -11.62 7.35
N HIS A 165 12.39 -11.81 6.03
CA HIS A 165 13.64 -12.19 5.37
C HIS A 165 14.72 -11.12 5.52
N LYS A 166 14.35 -9.84 5.38
CA LYS A 166 15.27 -8.70 5.54
C LYS A 166 16.01 -8.75 6.88
N TRP A 167 15.31 -9.11 7.94
CA TRP A 167 15.85 -9.18 9.31
C TRP A 167 16.34 -10.58 9.71
N ASN A 168 16.28 -11.55 8.79
CA ASN A 168 16.66 -12.93 9.04
C ASN A 168 15.95 -13.56 10.26
N VAL A 169 14.64 -13.31 10.38
CA VAL A 169 13.77 -13.85 11.45
C VAL A 169 12.61 -14.65 10.86
N GLY A 170 11.97 -15.50 11.68
CA GLY A 170 10.73 -16.15 11.29
C GLY A 170 10.84 -17.13 10.11
N SER A 171 11.93 -17.89 10.00
CA SER A 171 12.18 -18.83 8.89
C SER A 171 11.01 -19.78 8.58
N ASP A 172 10.33 -20.28 9.61
CA ASP A 172 9.15 -21.14 9.47
C ASP A 172 7.92 -20.37 8.95
N HIS A 173 7.77 -19.09 9.32
CA HIS A 173 6.73 -18.21 8.79
C HIS A 173 6.99 -17.92 7.31
N ILE A 174 8.24 -17.64 6.94
CA ILE A 174 8.67 -17.44 5.55
C ILE A 174 8.34 -18.69 4.71
N ARG A 175 8.71 -19.88 5.20
CA ARG A 175 8.44 -21.15 4.50
C ARG A 175 6.94 -21.34 4.24
N ARG A 176 6.09 -21.20 5.27
CA ARG A 176 4.63 -21.32 5.11
C ARG A 176 4.05 -20.24 4.18
N GLY A 177 4.56 -19.02 4.26
CA GLY A 177 4.14 -17.93 3.38
C GLY A 177 4.48 -18.22 1.91
N LEU A 178 5.68 -18.74 1.64
CA LEU A 178 6.08 -19.14 0.30
C LEU A 178 5.22 -20.31 -0.23
N GLU A 179 4.92 -21.30 0.62
CA GLU A 179 3.99 -22.39 0.28
C GLU A 179 2.60 -21.85 -0.09
N PHE A 180 2.09 -20.87 0.66
CA PHE A 180 0.84 -20.19 0.34
C PHE A 180 0.89 -19.46 -1.00
N ILE A 181 1.94 -18.65 -1.24
CA ILE A 181 2.12 -17.92 -2.50
C ILE A 181 2.18 -18.87 -3.69
N GLY A 182 2.98 -19.93 -3.62
CA GLY A 182 3.11 -20.89 -4.71
C GLY A 182 1.80 -21.63 -5.02
N SER A 183 1.05 -22.00 -3.98
CA SER A 183 -0.22 -22.71 -4.13
C SER A 183 -1.34 -21.84 -4.71
N ASN A 184 -1.23 -20.52 -4.59
CA ASN A 184 -2.28 -19.57 -4.97
C ASN A 184 -1.83 -18.55 -6.03
N PHE A 185 -0.71 -18.80 -6.74
CA PHE A 185 -0.16 -17.81 -7.65
C PHE A 185 -1.09 -17.45 -8.82
N SER A 186 -1.95 -18.38 -9.24
CA SER A 186 -2.97 -18.13 -10.28
C SER A 186 -3.90 -16.96 -9.92
N THR A 187 -4.15 -16.70 -8.63
CA THR A 187 -4.93 -15.54 -8.14
C THR A 187 -4.36 -14.20 -8.60
N VAL A 188 -3.03 -14.11 -8.78
CA VAL A 188 -2.35 -12.88 -9.21
C VAL A 188 -2.70 -12.54 -10.66
N MET A 189 -2.86 -13.58 -11.49
CA MET A 189 -3.09 -13.46 -12.93
C MET A 189 -4.59 -13.47 -13.30
N ASP A 190 -5.47 -13.77 -12.36
CA ASP A 190 -6.91 -13.81 -12.58
C ASP A 190 -7.48 -12.38 -12.71
N ASP A 191 -8.06 -12.06 -13.87
CA ASP A 191 -8.64 -10.75 -14.18
C ASP A 191 -10.03 -10.55 -13.56
N GLN A 192 -10.69 -11.63 -13.12
CA GLN A 192 -11.98 -11.59 -12.43
C GLN A 192 -11.82 -11.22 -10.96
N ILE A 193 -10.63 -11.41 -10.39
CA ILE A 193 -10.32 -11.02 -9.01
C ILE A 193 -9.96 -9.54 -8.97
N VAL A 194 -10.74 -8.78 -8.20
CA VAL A 194 -10.54 -7.34 -8.00
C VAL A 194 -9.11 -7.07 -7.52
N SER A 195 -8.42 -6.17 -8.21
CA SER A 195 -7.07 -5.74 -7.87
C SER A 195 -7.10 -4.55 -6.90
N PRO A 196 -6.24 -4.58 -5.86
CA PRO A 196 -5.94 -3.40 -5.06
C PRO A 196 -5.34 -2.29 -5.93
N VAL A 197 -5.42 -1.04 -5.44
CA VAL A 197 -4.82 0.10 -6.13
C VAL A 197 -3.32 -0.13 -6.32
N GLY A 198 -2.83 0.02 -7.54
CA GLY A 198 -1.41 -0.14 -7.84
C GLY A 198 -0.95 -1.59 -8.03
N PHE A 199 -1.78 -2.60 -7.77
CA PHE A 199 -1.35 -4.01 -7.72
C PHE A 199 -0.51 -4.50 -8.92
N ASN A 200 -0.88 -4.10 -10.14
CA ASN A 200 -0.21 -4.53 -11.37
C ASN A 200 1.22 -3.98 -11.51
N LEU A 201 1.55 -2.94 -10.75
CA LEU A 201 2.91 -2.48 -10.56
C LEU A 201 3.41 -3.14 -9.26
N ILE A 202 2.73 -2.82 -8.14
CA ILE A 202 2.67 -3.47 -6.84
C ILE A 202 3.54 -4.72 -6.70
N PHE A 203 2.82 -5.79 -7.02
CA PHE A 203 3.19 -7.15 -6.80
C PHE A 203 4.44 -7.56 -7.63
N PRO A 204 4.51 -7.32 -8.96
CA PRO A 204 5.74 -7.60 -9.70
C PRO A 204 6.96 -6.79 -9.24
N GLY A 205 6.80 -5.55 -8.75
CA GLY A 205 7.89 -4.82 -8.12
C GLY A 205 8.43 -5.51 -6.87
N MET A 206 7.53 -5.97 -5.98
CA MET A 206 7.93 -6.75 -4.81
C MET A 206 8.54 -8.11 -5.15
N LEU A 207 8.08 -8.79 -6.21
CA LEU A 207 8.70 -10.02 -6.69
C LEU A 207 10.16 -9.77 -7.09
N ASN A 208 10.43 -8.71 -7.87
CA ASN A 208 11.77 -8.32 -8.24
C ASN A 208 12.64 -7.99 -7.02
N HIS A 209 12.07 -7.28 -6.04
CA HIS A 209 12.77 -6.99 -4.79
C HIS A 209 13.15 -8.27 -4.04
N ALA A 210 12.22 -9.21 -3.90
CA ALA A 210 12.46 -10.51 -3.28
C ALA A 210 13.57 -11.30 -4.00
N PHE A 211 13.58 -11.32 -5.34
CA PHE A 211 14.65 -11.93 -6.12
C PHE A 211 16.00 -11.25 -5.89
N GLY A 212 16.04 -9.91 -5.81
CA GLY A 212 17.24 -9.15 -5.43
C GLY A 212 17.79 -9.52 -4.06
N MET A 213 16.90 -9.91 -3.13
CA MET A 213 17.24 -10.43 -1.80
C MET A 213 17.55 -11.94 -1.77
N ARG A 214 17.62 -12.60 -2.94
CA ARG A 214 17.87 -14.04 -3.10
C ARG A 214 16.79 -14.93 -2.47
N LEU A 215 15.55 -14.45 -2.37
CA LEU A 215 14.40 -15.30 -2.03
C LEU A 215 14.01 -16.17 -3.22
N ILE A 216 13.84 -17.46 -2.98
CA ILE A 216 13.32 -18.40 -3.97
C ILE A 216 11.81 -18.47 -3.77
N ILE A 217 11.06 -17.93 -4.72
CA ILE A 217 9.60 -17.97 -4.72
C ILE A 217 9.17 -19.21 -5.54
N PRO A 218 8.34 -20.11 -5.00
CA PRO A 218 7.97 -21.36 -5.64
C PRO A 218 6.90 -21.15 -6.73
N VAL A 219 7.27 -20.43 -7.78
CA VAL A 219 6.41 -20.04 -8.90
C VAL A 219 7.11 -20.38 -10.22
N THR A 220 6.34 -20.65 -11.27
CA THR A 220 6.95 -21.06 -12.54
C THR A 220 7.61 -19.88 -13.25
N GLU A 221 8.63 -20.14 -14.05
CA GLU A 221 9.26 -19.11 -14.88
C GLU A 221 8.26 -18.46 -15.85
N ALA A 222 7.30 -19.24 -16.37
CA ALA A 222 6.24 -18.73 -17.23
C ALA A 222 5.34 -17.72 -16.50
N ASP A 223 4.97 -18.01 -15.25
CA ASP A 223 4.15 -17.10 -14.44
C ASP A 223 4.91 -15.82 -14.07
N ILE A 224 6.20 -15.93 -13.72
CA ILE A 224 7.08 -14.77 -13.47
C ILE A 224 7.14 -13.89 -14.72
N ASN A 225 7.40 -14.49 -15.89
CA ASN A 225 7.48 -13.74 -17.14
C ASN A 225 6.13 -13.09 -17.50
N GLY A 226 5.01 -13.78 -17.21
CA GLY A 226 3.67 -13.24 -17.40
C GLY A 226 3.40 -11.98 -16.57
N ILE A 227 3.69 -12.01 -15.26
CA ILE A 227 3.43 -10.87 -14.39
C ILE A 227 4.38 -9.68 -14.67
N LEU A 228 5.64 -9.95 -15.04
CA LEU A 228 6.58 -8.91 -15.45
C LEU A 228 6.16 -8.27 -16.78
N HIS A 229 5.60 -9.05 -17.71
CA HIS A 229 5.06 -8.52 -18.95
C HIS A 229 3.85 -7.60 -18.71
N LEU A 230 2.93 -7.99 -17.82
CA LEU A 230 1.80 -7.13 -17.42
C LEU A 230 2.26 -5.80 -16.82
N ARG A 231 3.32 -5.83 -16.00
CA ARG A 231 3.93 -4.61 -15.45
C ARG A 231 4.47 -3.70 -16.56
N GLU A 232 5.18 -4.25 -17.54
CA GLU A 232 5.73 -3.47 -18.65
C GLU A 232 4.62 -2.84 -19.51
N MET A 233 3.53 -3.56 -19.74
CA MET A 233 2.35 -3.03 -20.42
C MET A 233 1.73 -1.87 -19.65
N GLU A 234 1.60 -1.98 -18.33
CA GLU A 234 1.04 -0.90 -17.50
C GLU A 234 1.97 0.33 -17.45
N LEU A 235 3.29 0.13 -17.39
CA LEU A 235 4.26 1.22 -17.49
C LEU A 235 4.20 1.91 -18.85
N THR A 236 4.06 1.16 -19.94
CA THR A 236 3.88 1.70 -21.29
C THR A 236 2.62 2.55 -21.38
N ARG A 237 1.49 2.03 -20.87
CA ARG A 237 0.20 2.75 -20.81
C ARG A 237 0.34 4.07 -20.05
N LEU A 238 1.01 4.06 -18.89
CA LEU A 238 1.25 5.26 -18.10
C LEU A 238 2.19 6.23 -18.82
N SER A 239 3.20 5.75 -19.55
CA SER A 239 4.14 6.61 -20.28
C SER A 239 3.44 7.52 -21.29
N GLU A 240 2.40 7.01 -21.96
CA GLU A 240 1.58 7.72 -22.93
C GLU A 240 0.54 8.65 -22.29
N GLU A 241 0.23 8.44 -21.01
CA GLU A 241 -0.75 9.22 -20.26
C GLU A 241 -0.22 10.63 -19.95
N LYS A 242 -0.94 11.65 -20.43
CA LYS A 242 -0.62 13.08 -20.23
C LYS A 242 -1.46 13.72 -19.11
N SER A 243 -1.71 12.99 -18.04
CA SER A 243 -2.52 13.46 -16.91
C SER A 243 -1.64 14.00 -15.77
N CYS A 244 -2.12 15.03 -15.07
CA CYS A 244 -1.48 15.50 -13.83
C CYS A 244 -1.57 14.44 -12.70
N GLY A 245 -2.53 13.52 -12.79
CA GLY A 245 -2.71 12.43 -11.81
C GLY A 245 -1.66 11.33 -11.91
N LYS A 246 -1.03 11.16 -13.07
CA LYS A 246 0.02 10.16 -13.30
C LYS A 246 1.19 10.31 -12.33
N ASP A 247 1.72 11.52 -12.15
CA ASP A 247 2.88 11.74 -11.28
C ASP A 247 2.56 11.38 -9.82
N ALA A 248 1.34 11.70 -9.37
CA ALA A 248 0.85 11.34 -8.04
C ALA A 248 0.68 9.82 -7.89
N TYR A 249 0.10 9.16 -8.91
CA TYR A 249 -0.07 7.71 -8.91
C TYR A 249 1.27 6.97 -8.90
N LEU A 250 2.22 7.39 -9.75
CA LEU A 250 3.57 6.85 -9.79
C LEU A 250 4.33 7.08 -8.48
N ALA A 251 4.16 8.25 -7.85
CA ALA A 251 4.73 8.51 -6.53
C ALA A 251 4.10 7.64 -5.44
N TYR A 252 2.81 7.31 -5.54
CA TYR A 252 2.13 6.42 -4.61
C TYR A 252 2.65 4.98 -4.72
N VAL A 253 2.83 4.47 -5.94
CA VAL A 253 3.36 3.10 -6.18
C VAL A 253 4.89 3.03 -6.21
N ALA A 254 5.59 4.10 -5.81
CA ALA A 254 7.05 4.17 -5.86
C ALA A 254 7.76 3.17 -4.94
N GLU A 255 7.00 2.49 -4.07
CA GLU A 255 7.44 1.46 -3.12
C GLU A 255 8.18 0.29 -3.79
N GLU A 256 8.01 0.09 -5.09
CA GLU A 256 8.42 -1.11 -5.84
C GLU A 256 9.89 -1.28 -6.23
N GLY A 257 10.79 -0.40 -5.81
CA GLY A 257 12.10 -0.37 -6.49
C GLY A 257 11.97 0.16 -7.92
N LEU A 258 10.92 0.94 -8.22
CA LEU A 258 10.83 1.85 -9.38
C LEU A 258 11.88 2.98 -9.35
N VAL A 259 12.92 2.82 -8.52
CA VAL A 259 14.11 3.66 -8.33
C VAL A 259 14.78 4.02 -9.66
N ASN A 260 14.59 3.21 -10.72
CA ASN A 260 15.13 3.53 -12.05
C ASN A 260 14.26 4.50 -12.88
N LEU A 261 13.02 4.76 -12.49
CA LEU A 261 12.07 5.61 -13.22
C LEU A 261 11.73 6.93 -12.51
N LEU A 262 11.85 7.00 -11.19
CA LEU A 262 11.47 8.18 -10.40
C LEU A 262 12.63 8.69 -9.56
N ASP A 263 12.99 9.96 -9.77
CA ASP A 263 13.81 10.72 -8.85
C ASP A 263 13.02 10.90 -7.54
N TYR A 264 13.55 10.43 -6.39
CA TYR A 264 12.88 10.56 -5.09
C TYR A 264 12.59 12.02 -4.75
N ASN A 265 13.34 12.99 -5.28
CA ASN A 265 13.00 14.41 -5.15
C ASN A 265 11.62 14.74 -5.75
N GLN A 266 11.20 14.02 -6.80
CA GLN A 266 9.87 14.15 -7.42
C GLN A 266 8.79 13.52 -6.55
N VAL A 267 9.05 12.35 -5.95
CA VAL A 267 8.13 11.68 -5.02
C VAL A 267 7.88 12.55 -3.80
N MET A 268 8.93 13.16 -3.25
CA MET A 268 8.84 14.00 -2.05
C MET A 268 8.02 15.29 -2.26
N LYS A 269 7.71 15.68 -3.51
CA LYS A 269 6.75 16.77 -3.79
C LYS A 269 5.34 16.48 -3.27
N PHE A 270 5.00 15.21 -3.09
CA PHE A 270 3.71 14.77 -2.57
C PHE A 270 3.69 14.60 -1.05
N GLN A 271 4.80 14.94 -0.37
CA GLN A 271 4.85 14.90 1.09
C GLN A 271 3.86 15.91 1.69
N ARG A 272 3.01 15.42 2.59
CA ARG A 272 2.02 16.22 3.30
C ARG A 272 2.65 16.94 4.49
N LYS A 273 1.91 17.91 5.04
CA LYS A 273 2.33 18.67 6.22
C LYS A 273 2.61 17.80 7.46
N ASN A 274 1.93 16.66 7.57
CA ASN A 274 2.14 15.68 8.64
C ASN A 274 3.37 14.76 8.42
N GLY A 275 4.12 14.94 7.33
CA GLY A 275 5.31 14.15 7.00
C GLY A 275 5.05 12.91 6.13
N SER A 276 3.79 12.46 6.03
CA SER A 276 3.44 11.30 5.22
C SER A 276 3.47 11.58 3.72
N LEU A 277 3.70 10.54 2.92
CA LEU A 277 3.28 10.49 1.53
C LEU A 277 1.86 9.95 1.48
N PHE A 278 0.93 10.73 0.93
CA PHE A 278 -0.47 10.34 0.72
C PHE A 278 -1.23 9.81 1.96
N ASN A 279 -0.77 10.11 3.18
CA ASN A 279 -1.23 9.46 4.42
C ASN A 279 -0.97 7.94 4.46
N SER A 280 -0.23 7.34 3.52
CA SER A 280 0.08 5.91 3.51
C SER A 280 1.36 5.62 4.30
N PRO A 281 1.31 4.73 5.31
CA PRO A 281 2.51 4.23 5.98
C PRO A 281 3.46 3.50 5.03
N ALA A 282 2.95 2.64 4.14
CA ALA A 282 3.80 1.94 3.18
C ALA A 282 4.57 2.91 2.27
N ALA A 283 3.90 3.90 1.69
CA ALA A 283 4.53 4.84 0.76
C ALA A 283 5.59 5.68 1.48
N THR A 284 5.27 6.08 2.71
CA THR A 284 6.19 6.86 3.55
C THR A 284 7.40 6.03 3.98
N ALA A 285 7.20 4.77 4.37
CA ALA A 285 8.26 3.86 4.76
C ALA A 285 9.20 3.53 3.59
N ALA A 286 8.64 3.22 2.41
CA ALA A 286 9.46 2.92 1.24
C ALA A 286 10.28 4.13 0.80
N ALA A 287 9.71 5.34 0.81
CA ALA A 287 10.47 6.56 0.54
C ALA A 287 11.60 6.76 1.56
N LEU A 288 11.31 6.56 2.86
CA LEU A 288 12.28 6.74 3.93
C LEU A 288 13.48 5.77 3.83
N VAL A 289 13.25 4.54 3.36
CA VAL A 289 14.32 3.54 3.14
C VAL A 289 15.33 4.00 2.08
N HIS A 290 14.89 4.79 1.09
CA HIS A 290 15.74 5.25 -0.01
C HIS A 290 16.22 6.70 0.14
N TYR A 291 15.44 7.53 0.83
CA TYR A 291 15.70 8.94 1.04
C TYR A 291 15.35 9.31 2.49
N TYR A 292 16.37 9.56 3.30
CA TYR A 292 16.15 9.94 4.70
C TYR A 292 15.44 11.29 4.80
N ASP A 293 14.28 11.30 5.46
CA ASP A 293 13.53 12.51 5.77
C ASP A 293 12.98 12.45 7.19
N ASN A 294 13.31 13.47 7.99
CA ASN A 294 12.95 13.51 9.40
C ASN A 294 11.42 13.61 9.62
N LYS A 295 10.66 14.26 8.71
CA LYS A 295 9.20 14.34 8.86
C LYS A 295 8.53 13.01 8.53
N ALA A 296 9.03 12.30 7.53
CA ALA A 296 8.58 10.95 7.19
C ALA A 296 8.81 9.99 8.38
N LEU A 297 9.99 10.05 9.00
CA LEU A 297 10.29 9.27 10.20
C LEU A 297 9.35 9.63 11.37
N GLN A 298 9.15 10.93 11.64
CA GLN A 298 8.23 11.40 12.68
C GLN A 298 6.79 10.95 12.45
N TYR A 299 6.34 10.89 11.19
CA TYR A 299 5.04 10.34 10.84
C TYR A 299 4.94 8.86 11.22
N LEU A 300 5.94 8.05 10.82
CA LEU A 300 5.95 6.61 11.11
C LEU A 300 6.05 6.32 12.61
N ASP A 301 6.89 7.05 13.35
CA ASP A 301 7.00 6.92 14.80
C ASP A 301 5.66 7.24 15.50
N SER A 302 5.00 8.32 15.08
CA SER A 302 3.69 8.71 15.60
C SER A 302 2.62 7.63 15.37
N ILE A 303 2.50 7.10 14.16
CA ILE A 303 1.49 6.05 13.87
C ILE A 303 1.80 4.77 14.63
N VAL A 304 3.06 4.35 14.72
CA VAL A 304 3.42 3.11 15.41
C VAL A 304 3.18 3.25 16.91
N SER A 305 3.42 4.44 17.48
CA SER A 305 3.08 4.77 18.87
C SER A 305 1.58 4.72 19.14
N ILE A 306 0.75 5.17 18.18
CA ILE A 306 -0.72 5.14 18.30
C ILE A 306 -1.27 3.71 18.22
N PHE A 307 -0.78 2.89 17.28
CA PHE A 307 -1.37 1.59 16.98
C PHE A 307 -0.60 0.38 17.54
N GLY A 308 0.51 0.59 18.25
CA GLY A 308 1.19 -0.46 19.01
C GLY A 308 1.88 -1.54 18.15
N GLY A 309 2.32 -1.19 16.94
CA GLY A 309 3.07 -2.09 16.05
C GLY A 309 2.32 -2.58 14.81
N ALA A 310 1.01 -2.35 14.71
CA ALA A 310 0.22 -2.71 13.53
C ALA A 310 -0.42 -1.46 12.93
N VAL A 311 0.05 -1.01 11.76
CA VAL A 311 -0.40 0.27 11.18
C VAL A 311 -1.55 0.05 10.19
N PRO A 312 -2.47 1.02 10.04
CA PRO A 312 -3.55 0.93 9.05
C PRO A 312 -3.04 1.27 7.64
N THR A 313 -3.86 1.06 6.61
CA THR A 313 -3.50 1.39 5.20
C THR A 313 -3.30 2.89 4.97
N ALA A 314 -4.00 3.75 5.72
CA ALA A 314 -3.69 5.17 5.73
C ALA A 314 -4.03 5.84 7.07
N TYR A 315 -3.30 6.88 7.44
CA TYR A 315 -3.58 7.69 8.62
C TYR A 315 -3.10 9.14 8.45
N PRO A 316 -3.86 10.15 8.91
CA PRO A 316 -5.23 10.06 9.41
C PRO A 316 -6.23 9.82 8.26
N GLN A 317 -7.28 9.02 8.51
CA GLN A 317 -8.40 8.78 7.58
C GLN A 317 -9.74 9.36 8.07
N ASN A 318 -9.72 10.19 9.12
CA ASN A 318 -10.91 10.50 9.91
C ASN A 318 -12.11 10.99 9.06
N ILE A 319 -11.91 11.97 8.18
CA ILE A 319 -13.01 12.54 7.37
C ILE A 319 -13.55 11.53 6.35
N TYR A 320 -12.70 10.80 5.63
CA TYR A 320 -13.16 9.83 4.64
C TYR A 320 -13.98 8.72 5.30
N TYR A 321 -13.44 8.11 6.36
CA TYR A 321 -14.13 7.07 7.12
C TYR A 321 -15.46 7.56 7.68
N GLN A 322 -15.47 8.75 8.28
CA GLN A 322 -16.68 9.37 8.82
C GLN A 322 -17.74 9.61 7.73
N LEU A 323 -17.36 10.17 6.58
CA LEU A 323 -18.29 10.39 5.47
C LEU A 323 -18.84 9.07 4.91
N SER A 324 -18.01 8.03 4.81
CA SER A 324 -18.46 6.69 4.40
C SER A 324 -19.43 6.08 5.43
N MET A 325 -19.19 6.27 6.73
CA MET A 325 -20.16 5.87 7.76
C MET A 325 -21.48 6.64 7.64
N VAL A 326 -21.43 7.95 7.39
CA VAL A 326 -22.64 8.77 7.17
C VAL A 326 -23.45 8.22 5.99
N ASP A 327 -22.82 8.04 4.83
CA ASP A 327 -23.46 7.48 3.63
C ASP A 327 -24.07 6.10 3.90
N MET A 328 -23.38 5.24 4.65
CA MET A 328 -23.91 3.94 5.02
C MET A 328 -25.12 4.03 5.97
N LEU A 329 -25.06 4.89 6.99
CA LEU A 329 -26.17 5.13 7.93
C LEU A 329 -27.42 5.66 7.20
N GLU A 330 -27.23 6.47 6.17
CA GLU A 330 -28.30 6.93 5.28
C GLU A 330 -28.88 5.77 4.45
N LYS A 331 -28.03 4.98 3.80
CA LYS A 331 -28.44 3.83 2.97
C LYS A 331 -29.25 2.78 3.74
N ILE A 332 -28.93 2.54 5.01
CA ILE A 332 -29.68 1.59 5.86
C ILE A 332 -30.87 2.22 6.58
N GLY A 333 -31.08 3.55 6.45
CA GLY A 333 -32.27 4.24 6.96
C GLY A 333 -32.27 4.56 8.45
N ILE A 334 -31.11 4.54 9.13
CA ILE A 334 -31.01 4.85 10.58
C ILE A 334 -30.33 6.19 10.89
N SER A 335 -29.92 6.95 9.86
CA SER A 335 -29.21 8.23 10.00
C SER A 335 -29.89 9.24 10.93
N ARG A 336 -31.23 9.26 10.99
CA ARG A 336 -32.02 10.12 11.88
C ARG A 336 -31.69 9.98 13.37
N HIS A 337 -31.18 8.82 13.81
CA HIS A 337 -30.78 8.63 15.22
C HIS A 337 -29.45 9.35 15.54
N PHE A 338 -28.67 9.68 14.49
CA PHE A 338 -27.31 10.20 14.60
C PHE A 338 -27.17 11.62 14.03
N SER A 339 -28.27 12.35 13.79
CA SER A 339 -28.25 13.64 13.08
C SER A 339 -27.28 14.68 13.67
N SER A 340 -27.15 14.75 14.99
CA SER A 340 -26.19 15.67 15.62
C SER A 340 -24.73 15.30 15.32
N ASP A 341 -24.39 14.00 15.31
CA ASP A 341 -23.04 13.54 15.01
C ASP A 341 -22.75 13.71 13.51
N ILE A 342 -23.73 13.38 12.65
CA ILE A 342 -23.65 13.57 11.19
C ILE A 342 -23.41 15.04 10.84
N ASN A 343 -24.18 15.96 11.40
CA ASN A 343 -23.99 17.40 11.13
C ASN A 343 -22.59 17.87 11.55
N SER A 344 -22.09 17.42 12.71
CA SER A 344 -20.73 17.77 13.14
C SER A 344 -19.65 17.23 12.20
N ILE A 345 -19.84 16.04 11.62
CA ILE A 345 -18.93 15.46 10.62
C ILE A 345 -18.96 16.28 9.33
N LEU A 346 -20.16 16.61 8.83
CA LEU A 346 -20.33 17.39 7.61
C LEU A 346 -19.75 18.81 7.76
N ASP A 347 -19.95 19.46 8.91
CA ASP A 347 -19.36 20.77 9.21
C ASP A 347 -17.83 20.72 9.18
N LYS A 348 -17.22 19.67 9.75
CA LYS A 348 -15.76 19.47 9.69
C LYS A 348 -15.25 19.17 8.28
N ALA A 349 -16.03 18.46 7.47
CA ALA A 349 -15.67 18.13 6.10
C ALA A 349 -15.78 19.32 5.15
N TYR A 350 -16.63 20.31 5.48
CA TYR A 350 -16.86 21.50 4.67
C TYR A 350 -15.81 22.61 4.87
N MET A 351 -15.04 22.55 5.96
CA MET A 351 -14.01 23.55 6.34
C MET A 351 -12.63 23.19 5.80
#